data_AF-A0A543CN93-F1
#
_entry.id   AF-A0A543CN93-F1
#
_cell.length_a   1.000
_cell.length_b   1.000
_cell.length_c   1.000
_cell.angle_alpha   90.00
_cell.angle_beta   90.00
_cell.angle_gamma   90.00
#
_symmetry.space_group_name_H-M   'P 1'
#
loop_
_entity.id
_entity.type
_entity.pdbx_description
1 polymer ?
#
loop_
_entity_poly.entity_id
_entity_poly.type
_entity_poly.pdbx_seq_one_letter_code
_entity_poly.pdbx_strand_id
1 'polypeptide(L)'
;MTLPRAARSGLLVSALVRRGTDVLMVREEAGTADGTSWVLPGGQVEPGELVHQAVMRELAEETGLRASVPGRLAFVCQYTVTHDPDWAGVWTVFTFEVEAPAQDLAPADPDGLVLEAAWVPLHEACLRLSRQSFRPRREALLHHLRDGTTPGRLWLWPDGTGGAPVVVPGP
;
A
#
# COMPACT_ATOMS: atom_id res chain seq x y z
N MET A 1 36.05 -0.86 10.15
CA MET A 1 35.59 -0.10 8.98
C MET A 1 34.39 -0.85 8.42
N THR A 2 33.17 -0.44 8.78
CA THR A 2 31.93 -1.12 8.37
C THR A 2 31.65 -0.74 6.93
N LEU A 3 31.52 -1.72 6.03
CA LEU A 3 31.12 -1.46 4.65
C LEU A 3 29.77 -0.73 4.64
N PRO A 4 29.58 0.30 3.80
CA PRO A 4 28.26 0.90 3.64
C PRO A 4 27.27 -0.19 3.20
N ARG A 5 26.14 -0.27 3.91
CA ARG A 5 25.05 -1.21 3.58
C ARG A 5 24.61 -0.88 2.14
N ALA A 6 24.73 -1.84 1.22
CA ALA A 6 24.38 -1.62 -0.18
C ALA A 6 22.93 -1.12 -0.31
N ALA A 7 22.69 -0.12 -1.17
CA ALA A 7 21.35 0.39 -1.44
C ALA A 7 20.43 -0.78 -1.83
N ARG A 8 19.30 -0.91 -1.13
CA ARG A 8 18.38 -2.04 -1.31
C ARG A 8 17.40 -1.73 -2.44
N SER A 9 16.94 -2.76 -3.14
CA SER A 9 15.73 -2.65 -3.93
C SER A 9 14.70 -3.59 -3.33
N GLY A 10 13.48 -3.11 -3.14
CA GLY A 10 12.43 -3.85 -2.46
C GLY A 10 11.11 -3.79 -3.21
N LEU A 11 10.34 -4.86 -3.07
CA LEU A 11 8.97 -4.95 -3.57
C LEU A 11 8.00 -4.87 -2.40
N LEU A 12 6.99 -4.04 -2.56
CA LEU A 12 5.86 -3.88 -1.65
C LEU A 12 4.58 -4.17 -2.41
N VAL A 13 3.54 -4.56 -1.68
CA VAL A 13 2.21 -4.78 -2.22
C VAL A 13 1.16 -4.05 -1.39
N SER A 14 0.00 -3.78 -1.99
CA SER A 14 -1.17 -3.31 -1.23
C SER A 14 -2.46 -3.78 -1.88
N ALA A 15 -3.45 -4.15 -1.07
CA ALA A 15 -4.77 -4.55 -1.53
C ALA A 15 -5.77 -3.38 -1.37
N LEU A 16 -6.29 -2.90 -2.50
CA LEU A 16 -7.45 -2.02 -2.54
C LEU A 16 -8.71 -2.89 -2.61
N VAL A 17 -9.44 -2.97 -1.50
CA VAL A 17 -10.68 -3.73 -1.41
C VAL A 17 -11.85 -2.78 -1.18
N ARG A 18 -12.91 -2.91 -1.97
CA ARG A 18 -14.13 -2.10 -1.84
C ARG A 18 -15.33 -2.96 -1.50
N ARG A 19 -16.16 -2.48 -0.58
CA ARG A 19 -17.46 -3.08 -0.24
C ARG A 19 -18.50 -1.98 -0.19
N GLY A 20 -19.39 -1.95 -1.19
CA GLY A 20 -20.32 -0.83 -1.36
C GLY A 20 -19.58 0.49 -1.54
N THR A 21 -19.83 1.46 -0.65
CA THR A 21 -19.16 2.77 -0.64
C THR A 21 -17.89 2.82 0.19
N ASP A 22 -17.51 1.71 0.80
CA ASP A 22 -16.45 1.65 1.80
C ASP A 22 -15.19 1.03 1.21
N VAL A 23 -14.05 1.40 1.78
CA VAL A 23 -12.72 0.91 1.44
C VAL A 23 -12.14 0.22 2.66
N LEU A 24 -11.58 -0.97 2.47
CA LEU A 24 -10.85 -1.66 3.53
C LEU A 24 -9.56 -0.90 3.84
N MET A 25 -9.37 -0.56 5.10
CA MET A 25 -8.15 0.05 5.60
C MET A 25 -7.67 -0.66 6.87
N VAL A 26 -6.37 -0.62 7.10
CA VAL A 26 -5.74 -1.06 8.34
C VAL A 26 -5.12 0.15 9.04
N ARG A 27 -5.14 0.14 10.37
CA ARG A 27 -4.48 1.13 11.21
C ARG A 27 -3.20 0.52 11.75
N GLU A 28 -2.07 1.06 11.33
CA GLU A 28 -0.74 0.63 11.77
C GLU A 28 -0.12 1.68 12.70
N GLU A 29 0.82 1.25 13.55
CA GLU A 29 1.69 2.21 14.24
C GLU A 29 2.51 3.01 13.22
N ALA A 30 2.58 4.32 13.42
CA ALA A 30 3.32 5.21 12.54
C ALA A 30 4.12 6.20 13.36
N GLY A 31 5.29 6.62 12.87
CA GLY A 31 6.08 7.70 13.45
C GLY A 31 5.45 9.09 13.32
N THR A 32 4.12 9.19 13.26
CA THR A 32 3.33 10.43 13.16
C THR A 32 3.03 10.99 14.56
N ALA A 33 2.54 12.23 14.63
CA ALA A 33 2.21 12.89 15.90
C ALA A 33 1.15 12.13 16.73
N ASP A 34 0.21 11.47 16.05
CA ASP A 34 -0.84 10.66 16.68
C ASP A 34 -0.42 9.18 16.85
N GLY A 35 0.83 8.84 16.49
CA GLY A 35 1.42 7.51 16.64
C GLY A 35 0.86 6.42 15.72
N THR A 36 -0.10 6.74 14.84
CA THR A 36 -0.76 5.76 13.96
C THR A 36 -1.07 6.32 12.58
N SER A 37 -1.26 5.43 11.60
CA SER A 37 -1.65 5.77 10.24
C SER A 37 -2.67 4.78 9.70
N TRP A 38 -3.60 5.25 8.86
CA TRP A 38 -4.53 4.40 8.14
C TRP A 38 -4.05 4.18 6.70
N VAL A 39 -3.75 2.94 6.35
CA VAL A 39 -3.23 2.56 5.03
C VAL A 39 -4.09 1.46 4.40
N LEU A 40 -3.82 1.12 3.14
CA LEU A 40 -4.33 -0.11 2.57
C LEU A 40 -3.58 -1.30 3.18
N PRO A 41 -4.24 -2.45 3.40
CA PRO A 41 -3.54 -3.65 3.82
C PRO A 41 -2.45 -4.05 2.82
N GLY A 42 -1.30 -4.50 3.32
CA GLY A 42 -0.17 -4.88 2.49
C GLY A 42 1.20 -4.62 3.13
N GLY A 43 2.19 -5.37 2.66
CA GLY A 43 3.53 -5.33 3.20
C GLY A 43 4.60 -5.64 2.16
N GLN A 44 5.75 -6.11 2.64
CA GLN A 44 6.89 -6.47 1.81
C GLN A 44 6.71 -7.85 1.18
N VAL A 45 7.13 -7.99 -0.08
CA VAL A 45 7.21 -9.32 -0.71
C VAL A 45 8.37 -10.10 -0.11
N GLU A 46 8.11 -11.32 0.34
CA GLU A 46 9.12 -12.17 0.96
C GLU A 46 10.02 -12.88 -0.07
N PRO A 47 11.23 -13.34 0.32
CA PRO A 47 12.10 -14.11 -0.55
C PRO A 47 11.40 -15.39 -1.09
N GLY A 48 11.32 -15.50 -2.41
CA GLY A 48 10.68 -16.63 -3.09
C GLY A 48 9.16 -16.46 -3.32
N GLU A 49 8.58 -15.34 -2.87
CA GLU A 49 7.17 -15.02 -3.05
C GLU A 49 6.94 -14.17 -4.32
N LEU A 50 5.86 -14.46 -5.04
CA LEU A 50 5.37 -13.60 -6.13
C LEU A 50 4.49 -12.48 -5.57
N VAL A 51 4.44 -11.32 -6.25
CA VAL A 51 3.66 -10.15 -5.79
C VAL A 51 2.18 -10.47 -5.52
N HIS A 52 1.57 -11.40 -6.27
CA HIS A 52 0.19 -11.79 -6.04
C HIS A 52 0.02 -12.71 -4.82
N GLN A 53 1.04 -13.48 -4.46
CA GLN A 53 1.03 -14.30 -3.25
C GLN A 53 1.14 -13.41 -2.02
N ALA A 54 2.08 -12.45 -2.07
CA ALA A 54 2.28 -11.46 -1.01
C ALA A 54 1.00 -10.71 -0.68
N VAL A 55 0.32 -10.13 -1.68
CA VAL A 55 -0.89 -9.34 -1.42
C VAL A 55 -2.03 -10.17 -0.85
N MET A 56 -2.10 -11.47 -1.15
CA MET A 56 -3.11 -12.38 -0.59
C MET A 56 -2.77 -12.81 0.83
N ARG A 57 -1.48 -13.03 1.13
CA ARG A 57 -0.99 -13.31 2.47
C ARG A 57 -1.27 -12.13 3.40
N GLU A 58 -0.82 -10.94 3.02
CA GLU A 58 -1.00 -9.70 3.81
C GLU A 58 -2.50 -9.40 4.05
N LEU A 59 -3.34 -9.50 3.01
CA LEU A 59 -4.78 -9.32 3.17
C LEU A 59 -5.37 -10.29 4.20
N ALA A 60 -4.94 -11.55 4.19
CA ALA A 60 -5.42 -12.57 5.11
C ALA A 60 -4.91 -12.37 6.54
N GLU A 61 -3.63 -12.03 6.71
CA GLU A 61 -2.99 -11.80 8.02
C GLU A 61 -3.59 -10.55 8.69
N GLU A 62 -3.60 -9.43 8.00
CA GLU A 62 -3.99 -8.14 8.60
C GLU A 62 -5.51 -7.97 8.77
N THR A 63 -6.32 -8.69 7.97
CA THR A 63 -7.79 -8.45 7.96
C THR A 63 -8.64 -9.70 8.14
N GLY A 64 -8.05 -10.90 8.04
CA GLY A 64 -8.77 -12.17 8.06
C GLY A 64 -9.47 -12.53 6.74
N LEU A 65 -9.48 -11.63 5.75
CA LEU A 65 -10.16 -11.84 4.47
C LEU A 65 -9.33 -12.70 3.52
N ARG A 66 -9.95 -13.68 2.88
CA ARG A 66 -9.31 -14.57 1.90
C ARG A 66 -9.96 -14.40 0.54
N ALA A 67 -9.21 -13.86 -0.41
CA ALA A 67 -9.61 -13.79 -1.81
C ALA A 67 -8.97 -14.93 -2.62
N SER A 68 -9.65 -15.38 -3.67
CA SER A 68 -9.17 -16.46 -4.54
C SER A 68 -8.19 -16.00 -5.61
N VAL A 69 -8.26 -14.71 -5.98
CA VAL A 69 -7.40 -14.08 -6.98
C VAL A 69 -7.09 -12.64 -6.57
N PRO A 70 -5.92 -12.08 -6.93
CA PRO A 70 -5.54 -10.71 -6.64
C PRO A 70 -6.39 -9.65 -7.36
N GLY A 71 -7.30 -10.06 -8.25
CA GLY A 71 -8.08 -9.16 -9.10
C GLY A 71 -7.20 -8.44 -10.12
N ARG A 72 -7.37 -7.12 -10.29
CA ARG A 72 -6.66 -6.34 -11.33
C ARG A 72 -5.58 -5.43 -10.74
N LEU A 73 -4.54 -5.14 -11.51
CA LEU A 73 -3.53 -4.15 -11.12
C LEU A 73 -4.16 -2.73 -11.14
N ALA A 74 -4.21 -2.08 -9.98
CA ALA A 74 -4.73 -0.72 -9.83
C ALA A 74 -3.71 0.28 -10.37
N PHE A 75 -2.52 0.29 -9.78
CA PHE A 75 -1.41 1.15 -10.16
C PHE A 75 -0.10 0.59 -9.57
N VAL A 76 1.01 1.12 -10.05
CA VAL A 76 2.35 0.85 -9.52
C VAL A 76 3.00 2.17 -9.12
N CYS A 77 3.66 2.20 -7.96
CA CYS A 77 4.51 3.32 -7.56
C CYS A 77 5.96 2.87 -7.49
N GLN A 78 6.90 3.67 -8.01
CA GLN A 78 8.32 3.45 -7.81
C GLN A 78 8.98 4.73 -7.30
N TYR A 79 9.72 4.63 -6.19
CA TYR A 79 10.36 5.77 -5.54
C TYR A 79 11.69 5.39 -4.91
N THR A 80 12.56 6.38 -4.74
CA THR A 80 13.84 6.24 -4.03
C THR A 80 13.72 6.82 -2.62
N VAL A 81 14.14 6.06 -1.62
CA VAL A 81 14.29 6.49 -0.24
C VAL A 81 15.78 6.72 0.04
N THR A 82 16.13 7.90 0.53
CA THR A 82 17.52 8.28 0.85
C THR A 82 17.71 8.77 2.29
N HIS A 83 16.64 9.19 2.95
CA HIS A 83 16.67 9.81 4.28
C HIS A 83 16.57 8.80 5.44
N ASP A 84 16.17 7.56 5.16
CA ASP A 84 16.02 6.49 6.14
C ASP A 84 17.05 5.40 5.81
N PRO A 85 18.09 5.18 6.65
CA PRO A 85 19.12 4.19 6.38
C PRO A 85 18.63 2.74 6.31
N ASP A 86 17.56 2.40 7.02
CA ASP A 86 17.01 1.04 7.03
C ASP A 86 16.18 0.76 5.78
N TRP A 87 15.57 1.81 5.22
CA TRP A 87 14.80 1.79 3.99
C TRP A 87 15.55 2.36 2.78
N ALA A 88 16.83 2.72 2.89
CA ALA A 88 17.57 3.39 1.81
C ALA A 88 17.65 2.51 0.56
N GLY A 89 17.10 2.99 -0.55
CA GLY A 89 16.89 2.14 -1.71
C GLY A 89 15.79 2.57 -2.68
N VAL A 90 15.59 1.76 -3.71
CA VAL A 90 14.48 1.89 -4.67
C VAL A 90 13.37 0.92 -4.30
N TRP A 91 12.16 1.43 -4.15
CA TRP A 91 11.00 0.63 -3.76
C TRP A 91 9.95 0.66 -4.85
N THR A 92 9.43 -0.51 -5.19
CA THR A 92 8.30 -0.67 -6.12
C THR A 92 7.10 -1.22 -5.37
N VAL A 93 5.99 -0.50 -5.41
CA VAL A 93 4.73 -0.88 -4.78
C VAL A 93 3.75 -1.30 -5.86
N PHE A 94 3.26 -2.54 -5.79
CA PHE A 94 2.16 -3.01 -6.63
C PHE A 94 0.85 -2.93 -5.86
N THR A 95 -0.09 -2.11 -6.31
CA THR A 95 -1.42 -2.04 -5.70
C THR A 95 -2.42 -2.81 -6.56
N PHE A 96 -3.10 -3.77 -5.96
CA PHE A 96 -4.09 -4.60 -6.62
C PHE A 96 -5.49 -4.25 -6.13
N GLU A 97 -6.45 -4.17 -7.05
CA GLU A 97 -7.87 -4.18 -6.70
C GLU A 97 -8.35 -5.60 -6.54
N VAL A 98 -8.70 -5.95 -5.30
CA VAL A 98 -9.16 -7.27 -4.91
C VAL A 98 -10.67 -7.22 -4.68
N GLU A 99 -11.39 -8.21 -5.19
CA GLU A 99 -12.82 -8.35 -4.92
C GLU A 99 -13.05 -8.70 -3.45
N ALA A 100 -13.96 -7.99 -2.78
CA ALA A 100 -14.24 -8.19 -1.37
C ALA A 100 -14.87 -9.58 -1.12
N PRO A 101 -14.23 -10.45 -0.32
CA PRO A 101 -14.87 -11.69 0.09
C PRO A 101 -16.11 -11.40 0.96
N ALA A 102 -17.10 -12.28 0.90
CA ALA A 102 -18.27 -12.26 1.79
C ALA A 102 -17.91 -12.84 3.18
N GLN A 103 -16.88 -12.27 3.80
CA GLN A 103 -16.35 -12.65 5.12
C GLN A 103 -16.34 -11.42 6.04
N ASP A 104 -16.47 -11.67 7.33
CA ASP A 104 -16.25 -10.64 8.35
C ASP A 104 -14.76 -10.44 8.58
N LEU A 105 -14.40 -9.25 9.07
CA LEU A 105 -13.02 -8.94 9.44
C LEU A 105 -12.65 -9.77 10.67
N ALA A 106 -11.51 -10.44 10.59
CA ALA A 106 -10.92 -11.19 11.69
C ALA A 106 -9.39 -11.09 11.61
N PRO A 107 -8.82 -9.91 11.89
CA PRO A 107 -7.37 -9.71 11.88
C PRO A 107 -6.66 -10.75 12.74
N ALA A 108 -5.64 -11.36 12.17
CA ALA A 108 -4.77 -12.32 12.81
C ALA A 108 -3.33 -12.00 12.42
N ASP A 109 -2.94 -10.76 12.70
CA ASP A 109 -1.66 -10.18 12.31
C ASP A 109 -0.51 -10.81 13.13
N PRO A 110 0.37 -11.63 12.51
CA PRO A 110 1.42 -12.35 13.22
C PRO A 110 2.54 -11.46 13.74
N ASP A 111 2.78 -10.30 13.11
CA ASP A 111 3.87 -9.39 13.50
C ASP A 111 3.43 -8.29 14.48
N GLY A 112 2.12 -8.07 14.60
CA GLY A 112 1.50 -7.19 15.58
C GLY A 112 1.61 -5.71 15.25
N LEU A 113 1.88 -5.36 13.99
CA LEU A 113 1.96 -3.98 13.50
C LEU A 113 0.57 -3.38 13.24
N VAL A 114 -0.44 -4.21 12.98
CA VAL A 114 -1.82 -3.80 12.73
C VAL A 114 -2.60 -3.73 14.03
N LEU A 115 -3.02 -2.51 14.35
CA LEU A 115 -3.86 -2.21 15.51
C LEU A 115 -5.34 -2.49 15.27
N GLU A 116 -5.79 -2.37 14.01
CA GLU A 116 -7.19 -2.45 13.64
C GLU A 116 -7.36 -2.62 12.12
N ALA A 117 -8.36 -3.40 11.68
CA ALA A 117 -8.86 -3.38 10.30
C ALA A 117 -10.31 -2.92 10.29
N ALA A 118 -10.67 -2.06 9.33
CA ALA A 118 -12.01 -1.50 9.24
C ALA A 118 -12.46 -1.23 7.80
N TRP A 119 -13.76 -1.33 7.56
CA TRP A 119 -14.41 -0.76 6.39
C TRP A 119 -14.63 0.74 6.65
N VAL A 120 -13.92 1.57 5.89
CA VAL A 120 -13.93 3.03 6.06
C VAL A 120 -14.71 3.66 4.90
N PRO A 121 -15.70 4.54 5.16
CA PRO A 121 -16.39 5.26 4.10
C PRO A 121 -15.42 5.97 3.15
N LEU A 122 -15.62 5.87 1.83
CA LEU A 122 -14.68 6.40 0.83
C LEU A 122 -14.27 7.87 1.07
N HIS A 123 -15.23 8.72 1.46
CA HIS A 123 -14.96 10.14 1.73
C HIS A 123 -14.02 10.32 2.93
N GLU A 124 -14.20 9.51 3.98
CA GLU A 124 -13.36 9.53 5.16
C GLU A 124 -11.99 8.93 4.88
N ALA A 125 -11.92 7.83 4.12
CA ALA A 125 -10.66 7.26 3.64
C ALA A 125 -9.84 8.30 2.87
N CYS A 126 -10.47 9.01 1.92
CA CYS A 126 -9.83 10.11 1.19
C CYS A 126 -9.32 11.23 2.12
N LEU A 127 -10.10 11.60 3.14
CA LEU A 127 -9.71 12.62 4.11
C LEU A 127 -8.49 12.17 4.94
N ARG A 128 -8.50 10.94 5.47
CA ARG A 128 -7.40 10.37 6.25
C ARG A 128 -6.12 10.32 5.41
N LEU A 129 -6.20 9.78 4.20
CA LEU A 129 -5.07 9.71 3.27
C LEU A 129 -4.51 11.09 2.91
N SER A 130 -5.38 12.10 2.72
CA SER A 130 -4.93 13.45 2.36
C SER A 130 -4.03 14.12 3.39
N ARG A 131 -4.09 13.67 4.65
CA ARG A 131 -3.28 14.20 5.76
C ARG A 131 -1.91 13.54 5.88
N GLN A 132 -1.67 12.42 5.21
CA GLN A 132 -0.38 11.75 5.25
C GLN A 132 0.69 12.58 4.53
N SER A 133 1.89 12.64 5.09
CA SER A 133 3.03 13.35 4.47
C SER A 133 3.69 12.52 3.37
N PHE A 134 3.65 11.19 3.47
CA PHE A 134 4.29 10.29 2.51
C PHE A 134 3.55 10.29 1.18
N ARG A 135 4.09 11.03 0.22
CA ARG A 135 3.42 11.34 -1.04
C ARG A 135 3.27 10.15 -2.02
N PRO A 136 4.27 9.26 -2.21
CA PRO A 136 4.24 8.30 -3.32
C PRO A 136 3.05 7.36 -3.37
N ARG A 137 2.72 6.71 -2.24
CA ARG A 137 1.53 5.83 -2.15
C ARG A 137 0.24 6.65 -2.07
N ARG A 138 0.25 7.75 -1.32
CA ARG A 138 -0.90 8.64 -1.09
C ARG A 138 -1.45 9.23 -2.37
N GLU A 139 -0.61 9.85 -3.21
CA GLU A 139 -1.08 10.57 -4.40
C GLU A 139 -1.64 9.63 -5.45
N ALA A 140 -0.96 8.50 -5.69
CA ALA A 140 -1.45 7.47 -6.59
C ALA A 140 -2.80 6.89 -6.11
N LEU A 141 -2.92 6.57 -4.82
CA LEU A 141 -4.15 6.05 -4.25
C LEU A 141 -5.30 7.07 -4.30
N LEU A 142 -5.08 8.31 -3.86
CA LEU A 142 -6.10 9.36 -3.91
C LEU A 142 -6.57 9.64 -5.33
N HIS A 143 -5.64 9.66 -6.29
CA HIS A 143 -5.98 9.81 -7.69
C HIS A 143 -6.87 8.65 -8.16
N HIS A 144 -6.46 7.41 -7.90
CA HIS A 144 -7.22 6.22 -8.29
C HIS A 144 -8.61 6.15 -7.65
N LEU A 145 -8.74 6.58 -6.39
CA LEU A 145 -10.00 6.63 -5.66
C LEU A 145 -10.96 7.70 -6.20
N ARG A 146 -10.45 8.82 -6.76
CA ARG A 146 -11.23 9.98 -7.21
C ARG A 146 -11.58 9.95 -8.69
N ASP A 147 -10.62 9.60 -9.55
CA ASP A 147 -10.75 9.76 -11.01
C ASP A 147 -11.44 8.56 -11.69
N GLY A 148 -11.93 7.59 -10.89
CA GLY A 148 -12.65 6.43 -11.39
C GLY A 148 -11.70 5.40 -12.01
N THR A 149 -11.09 4.58 -11.15
CA THR A 149 -10.56 3.22 -11.36
C THR A 149 -9.78 2.89 -12.66
N THR A 150 -9.29 3.87 -13.42
CA THR A 150 -8.51 3.62 -14.64
C THR A 150 -7.25 2.85 -14.24
N PRO A 151 -7.15 1.55 -14.58
CA PRO A 151 -6.14 0.68 -14.00
C PRO A 151 -4.78 0.87 -14.68
N GLY A 152 -3.73 0.36 -14.05
CA GLY A 152 -2.43 0.14 -14.66
C GLY A 152 -1.51 1.36 -14.79
N ARG A 153 -1.81 2.49 -14.14
CA ARG A 153 -0.90 3.65 -14.16
C ARG A 153 0.38 3.38 -13.38
N LEU A 154 1.51 3.91 -13.88
CA LEU A 154 2.81 3.86 -13.21
C LEU A 154 3.21 5.26 -12.75
N TRP A 155 3.48 5.39 -11.45
CA TRP A 155 3.90 6.62 -10.78
C TRP A 155 5.38 6.52 -10.41
N LEU A 156 6.21 7.33 -11.04
CA LEU A 156 7.65 7.35 -10.83
C LEU A 156 8.06 8.59 -10.06
N TRP A 157 8.89 8.43 -9.03
CA TRP A 157 9.41 9.52 -8.21
C TRP A 157 10.94 9.62 -8.38
N PRO A 158 11.42 10.23 -9.48
CA PRO A 158 12.83 10.24 -9.84
C PRO A 158 13.69 11.03 -8.84
N ASP A 159 13.14 12.10 -8.27
CA ASP A 159 13.81 12.99 -7.33
C ASP A 159 13.50 12.64 -5.87
N GLY A 160 13.20 11.37 -5.60
CA GLY A 160 12.84 10.87 -4.28
C GLY A 160 11.40 11.21 -3.85
N THR A 161 11.06 10.85 -2.61
CA THR A 161 9.69 10.87 -2.07
C THR A 161 9.04 12.26 -1.96
N GLY A 162 9.84 13.33 -2.06
CA GLY A 162 9.39 14.72 -1.99
C GLY A 162 9.22 15.42 -3.35
N GLY A 163 9.74 14.85 -4.44
CA GLY A 163 9.75 15.45 -5.77
C GLY A 163 8.39 15.47 -6.49
N ALA A 164 8.35 15.90 -7.75
CA ALA A 164 7.15 15.75 -8.58
C ALA A 164 7.14 14.35 -9.23
N PRO A 165 6.00 13.65 -9.28
CA PRO A 165 5.94 12.36 -9.95
C PRO A 165 5.89 12.52 -11.47
N VAL A 166 6.50 11.57 -12.18
CA VAL A 166 6.21 11.29 -13.59
C VAL A 166 5.14 10.20 -13.63
N VAL A 167 4.00 10.49 -14.26
CA VAL A 167 2.86 9.55 -14.35
C VAL A 167 2.78 9.01 -15.77
N VAL A 168 3.01 7.71 -15.91
CA VAL A 168 2.82 6.98 -17.16
C VAL A 168 1.38 6.43 -17.16
N PRO A 169 0.57 6.75 -18.19
CA PRO A 169 -0.80 6.26 -18.26
C PRO A 169 -0.84 4.73 -18.37
N GLY A 170 -1.90 4.14 -17.83
CA GLY A 170 -2.21 2.74 -18.05
C GLY A 170 -2.69 2.48 -19.49
N PRO A 171 -2.72 1.21 -19.90
CA PRO A 171 -3.22 0.79 -21.21
C PRO A 171 -4.71 1.12 -21.42
#